data_AF-A0AA40BMQ8-F1
#
_entry.id   AF-A0AA40BMQ8-F1
#
_cell.length_a   1.000
_cell.length_b   1.000
_cell.length_c   1.000
_cell.angle_alpha   90.00
_cell.angle_beta   90.00
_cell.angle_gamma   90.00
#
_symmetry.space_group_name_H-M   'P 1'
#
loop_
_entity.id
_entity.type
_entity.pdbx_description
1 polymer ?
#
loop_
_entity_poly.entity_id
_entity_poly.type
_entity_poly.pdbx_seq_one_letter_code
_entity_poly.pdbx_strand_id
1 'polypeptide(L)'
;MPREAEPSLNERQFVLQALQDSIRLDGRELDQYRPLELTFGDQYGVADVTLGKTRVLAKASAELTVPYADRPLDGIFNIATELSPMTSPAFEVNRPTETEVLISRLLEKTVRRSGALDTESLCLVAGQKCWSIRVDVHVLSHDGNLIDAACFAVVAALRHFRKPDTSMEGGVLTVYTPAEREPVPLSWLHSPFCVTWSFFGEEGDIALLDATWMEEQVRSGSCTISLNKHGEICQIAKLGGVPVEAVSLLQCTNVALIKAKDMSSKLDKWLAEDAKRRDKGGLLAELSAENDRVPDI
;
A
#
# COMPACT_ATOMS: atom_id res chain seq x y z
N MET A 1 2.68 2.39 30.93
CA MET A 1 2.58 2.46 29.46
C MET A 1 1.11 2.36 29.11
N PRO A 2 0.55 3.26 28.29
CA PRO A 2 -0.81 3.12 27.79
C PRO A 2 -0.92 1.76 27.09
N ARG A 3 -1.82 0.91 27.60
CA ARG A 3 -2.14 -0.38 27.00
C ARG A 3 -3.37 -0.20 26.12
N GLU A 4 -3.42 -0.94 25.02
CA GLU A 4 -4.65 -1.06 24.25
C GLU A 4 -5.77 -1.66 25.10
N ALA A 5 -7.00 -1.26 24.79
CA ALA A 5 -8.17 -1.83 25.42
C ALA A 5 -8.33 -3.28 24.96
N GLU A 6 -8.01 -4.21 25.86
CA GLU A 6 -8.28 -5.64 25.66
C GLU A 6 -9.80 -5.88 25.74
N PRO A 7 -10.33 -6.85 24.98
CA PRO A 7 -11.75 -7.12 24.97
C PRO A 7 -12.14 -7.83 26.27
N SER A 8 -13.36 -7.62 26.73
CA SER A 8 -13.88 -8.39 27.86
C SER A 8 -13.96 -9.89 27.52
N LEU A 9 -13.92 -10.75 28.54
CA LEU A 9 -14.07 -12.20 28.34
C LEU A 9 -15.39 -12.55 27.64
N ASN A 10 -16.47 -11.82 27.95
CA ASN A 10 -17.78 -12.00 27.34
C ASN A 10 -17.76 -11.64 25.85
N GLU A 11 -17.15 -10.51 25.48
CA GLU A 11 -17.02 -10.11 24.07
C GLU A 11 -16.18 -11.14 23.30
N ARG A 12 -15.03 -11.55 23.87
CA ARG A 12 -14.19 -12.56 23.25
C ARG A 12 -14.93 -13.87 23.00
N GLN A 13 -15.66 -14.36 24.00
CA GLN A 13 -16.43 -15.60 23.88
C GLN A 13 -17.58 -15.46 22.88
N PHE A 14 -18.25 -14.30 22.87
CA PHE A 14 -19.33 -14.00 21.93
C PHE A 14 -18.83 -13.98 20.48
N VAL A 15 -17.69 -13.34 20.20
CA VAL A 15 -17.10 -13.33 18.85
C VAL A 15 -16.72 -14.73 18.40
N LEU A 16 -16.09 -15.53 19.25
CA LEU A 16 -15.71 -16.90 18.91
C LEU A 16 -16.94 -17.76 18.62
N GLN A 17 -18.00 -17.64 19.42
CA GLN A 17 -19.24 -18.39 19.22
C GLN A 17 -19.98 -17.95 17.94
N ALA A 18 -20.04 -16.64 17.68
CA ALA A 18 -20.63 -16.12 16.44
C ALA A 18 -19.89 -16.61 15.19
N LEU A 19 -18.56 -16.69 15.24
CA LEU A 19 -17.75 -17.22 14.15
C LEU A 19 -17.97 -18.73 13.92
N GLN A 20 -18.23 -19.51 14.99
CA GLN A 20 -18.62 -20.92 14.85
C GLN A 20 -19.95 -21.08 14.09
N ASP A 21 -20.89 -20.16 14.30
CA ASP A 21 -22.14 -20.08 13.56
C ASP A 21 -21.98 -19.42 12.17
N SER A 22 -20.75 -19.09 11.75
CA SER A 22 -20.42 -18.39 10.49
C SER A 22 -21.06 -16.99 10.38
N ILE A 23 -21.28 -16.32 11.50
CA ILE A 23 -21.86 -14.97 11.57
C ILE A 23 -20.78 -13.99 12.02
N ARG A 24 -20.58 -12.92 11.24
CA ARG A 24 -19.73 -11.79 11.62
C ARG A 24 -20.53 -10.69 12.30
N LEU A 25 -19.88 -9.93 13.18
CA LEU A 25 -20.45 -8.75 13.83
C LEU A 25 -20.96 -7.70 12.83
N ASP A 26 -20.24 -7.54 11.71
CA ASP A 26 -20.59 -6.60 10.64
C ASP A 26 -21.66 -7.14 9.67
N GLY A 27 -22.08 -8.40 9.80
CA GLY A 27 -23.01 -9.07 8.88
C GLY A 27 -22.43 -9.46 7.52
N ARG A 28 -21.11 -9.33 7.33
CA ARG A 28 -20.40 -9.74 6.11
C ARG A 28 -20.16 -11.25 6.05
N GLU A 29 -19.93 -11.77 4.84
CA GLU A 29 -19.44 -13.14 4.67
C GLU A 29 -17.96 -13.28 5.10
N LEU A 30 -17.51 -14.52 5.29
CA LEU A 30 -16.17 -14.83 5.80
C LEU A 30 -15.05 -14.44 4.80
N ASP A 31 -15.34 -14.49 3.50
CA ASP A 31 -14.39 -14.17 2.42
C ASP A 31 -14.59 -12.75 1.84
N GLN A 32 -15.35 -11.90 2.53
CA GLN A 32 -15.74 -10.58 2.03
C GLN A 32 -14.91 -9.45 2.65
N TYR A 33 -14.26 -8.66 1.79
CA TYR A 33 -13.59 -7.41 2.15
C TYR A 33 -14.59 -6.29 2.54
N ARG A 34 -14.14 -5.38 3.40
CA ARG A 34 -14.79 -4.09 3.61
C ARG A 34 -14.83 -3.26 2.33
N PRO A 35 -15.77 -2.28 2.24
CA PRO A 35 -15.73 -1.31 1.16
C PRO A 35 -14.37 -0.62 1.15
N LEU A 36 -13.75 -0.64 -0.03
CA LEU A 36 -12.48 0.02 -0.29
C LEU A 36 -12.76 1.30 -1.07
N GLU A 37 -12.27 2.40 -0.55
CA GLU A 37 -12.32 3.72 -1.18
C GLU A 37 -10.89 4.25 -1.33
N LEU A 38 -10.62 4.86 -2.48
CA LEU A 38 -9.32 5.47 -2.79
C LEU A 38 -9.56 6.89 -3.25
N THR A 39 -8.89 7.84 -2.60
CA THR A 39 -8.87 9.24 -3.00
C THR A 39 -7.43 9.63 -3.30
N PHE A 40 -7.19 10.22 -4.47
CA PHE A 40 -5.90 10.80 -4.79
C PHE A 40 -5.83 12.26 -4.33
N GLY A 41 -4.67 12.64 -3.80
CA GLY A 41 -4.40 14.04 -3.46
C GLY A 41 -4.13 14.88 -4.71
N ASP A 42 -4.07 16.20 -4.53
CA ASP A 42 -3.80 17.12 -5.64
C ASP A 42 -2.41 16.88 -6.26
N GLN A 43 -1.42 16.60 -5.41
CA GLN A 43 -0.07 16.23 -5.83
C GLN A 43 0.01 14.78 -6.31
N TYR A 44 0.82 14.53 -7.34
CA TYR A 44 1.11 13.18 -7.81
C TYR A 44 1.78 12.35 -6.71
N GLY A 45 1.37 11.07 -6.60
CA GLY A 45 1.88 10.13 -5.62
C GLY A 45 1.36 10.26 -4.20
N VAL A 46 0.31 11.05 -3.97
CA VAL A 46 -0.46 11.01 -2.71
C VAL A 46 -1.71 10.15 -2.91
N ALA A 47 -1.85 9.09 -2.11
CA ALA A 47 -2.99 8.17 -2.13
C ALA A 47 -3.54 7.98 -0.72
N ASP A 48 -4.82 8.28 -0.55
CA ASP A 48 -5.56 8.11 0.70
C ASP A 48 -6.54 6.94 0.54
N VAL A 49 -6.28 5.87 1.27
CA VAL A 49 -7.04 4.62 1.20
C VAL A 49 -7.85 4.46 2.45
N THR A 50 -9.14 4.24 2.27
CA THR A 50 -10.06 3.88 3.36
C THR A 50 -10.58 2.48 3.12
N LEU A 51 -10.35 1.59 4.07
CA LEU A 51 -10.89 0.23 4.13
C LEU A 51 -11.85 0.14 5.31
N GLY A 52 -13.14 0.41 5.06
CA GLY A 52 -14.13 0.61 6.12
C GLY A 52 -13.77 1.78 7.04
N LYS A 53 -13.31 1.49 8.25
CA LYS A 53 -12.85 2.52 9.21
C LYS A 53 -11.33 2.66 9.27
N THR A 54 -10.58 1.71 8.70
CA THR A 54 -9.12 1.79 8.61
C THR A 54 -8.76 2.78 7.52
N ARG A 55 -7.93 3.78 7.83
CA ARG A 55 -7.50 4.80 6.86
C ARG A 55 -5.98 4.93 6.86
N VAL A 56 -5.38 4.86 5.68
CA VAL A 56 -3.95 4.91 5.46
C VAL A 56 -3.64 5.90 4.34
N LEU A 57 -2.73 6.83 4.61
CA LEU A 57 -2.22 7.79 3.65
C LEU A 57 -0.82 7.36 3.21
N ALA A 58 -0.60 7.19 1.92
CA ALA A 58 0.72 6.95 1.35
C ALA A 58 1.15 8.15 0.50
N LYS A 59 2.40 8.57 0.68
CA LYS A 59 3.03 9.64 -0.10
C LYS A 59 4.34 9.15 -0.69
N ALA A 60 4.46 9.21 -2.01
CA ALA A 60 5.71 8.99 -2.72
C ALA A 60 6.46 10.31 -2.92
N SER A 61 7.78 10.28 -2.72
CA SER A 61 8.71 11.36 -2.99
C SER A 61 9.91 10.82 -3.78
N ALA A 62 10.55 11.69 -4.56
CA ALA A 62 11.75 11.35 -5.32
C ALA A 62 12.82 12.42 -5.10
N GLU A 63 14.04 11.96 -4.83
CA GLU A 63 15.22 12.79 -4.62
C GLU A 63 16.38 12.26 -5.46
N LEU A 64 17.30 13.14 -5.87
CA LEU A 64 18.52 12.72 -6.56
C LEU A 64 19.60 12.38 -5.54
N THR A 65 20.13 11.17 -5.63
CA THR A 65 21.17 10.68 -4.72
C THR A 65 22.22 9.88 -5.48
N VAL A 66 23.28 9.49 -4.76
CA VAL A 66 24.30 8.58 -5.27
C VAL A 66 23.83 7.13 -5.00
N PRO A 67 23.92 6.22 -5.97
CA PRO A 67 23.55 4.82 -5.76
C PRO A 67 24.51 4.13 -4.79
N TYR A 68 24.11 2.96 -4.29
CA TYR A 68 24.99 2.13 -3.46
C TYR A 68 26.20 1.64 -4.25
N ALA A 69 27.36 1.55 -3.60
CA ALA A 69 28.60 1.07 -4.23
C ALA A 69 28.47 -0.37 -4.74
N ASP A 70 27.67 -1.21 -4.07
CA ASP A 70 27.44 -2.60 -4.45
C ASP A 70 26.60 -2.73 -5.73
N ARG A 71 25.74 -1.73 -6.01
CA ARG A 71 24.82 -1.72 -7.15
C ARG A 71 24.78 -0.33 -7.81
N PRO A 72 25.78 0.01 -8.63
CA PRO A 72 25.89 1.34 -9.25
C PRO A 72 24.86 1.60 -10.36
N LEU A 73 24.19 0.56 -10.86
CA LEU A 73 23.19 0.62 -11.93
C LEU A 73 21.75 0.69 -11.41
N ASP A 74 21.54 0.47 -10.11
CA ASP A 74 20.20 0.48 -9.50
C ASP A 74 19.94 1.83 -8.82
N GLY A 75 18.73 2.35 -8.96
CA GLY A 75 18.21 3.40 -8.09
C GLY A 75 17.88 2.90 -6.69
N ILE A 76 17.61 3.84 -5.80
CA ILE A 76 17.27 3.54 -4.40
C ILE A 76 15.75 3.60 -4.25
N PHE A 77 15.17 2.58 -3.61
CA PHE A 77 13.73 2.55 -3.34
C PHE A 77 13.47 2.17 -1.89
N ASN A 78 12.90 3.09 -1.10
CA ASN A 78 12.63 2.93 0.34
C ASN A 78 11.15 3.06 0.69
N ILE A 79 10.66 2.17 1.56
CA ILE A 79 9.32 2.23 2.12
C ILE A 79 9.47 2.45 3.63
N ALA A 80 8.92 3.54 4.13
CA ALA A 80 8.84 3.83 5.55
C ALA A 80 7.37 3.79 5.97
N THR A 81 7.10 3.13 7.09
CA THR A 81 5.77 3.09 7.71
C THR A 81 5.87 3.80 9.03
N GLU A 82 4.95 4.71 9.28
CA GLU A 82 4.88 5.46 10.53
C GLU A 82 3.53 5.24 11.18
N LEU A 83 3.56 4.69 12.40
CA LEU A 83 2.39 4.57 13.25
C LEU A 83 2.32 5.74 14.23
N SER A 84 1.27 6.54 14.09
CA SER A 84 1.02 7.70 14.95
C SER A 84 0.16 7.32 16.16
N PRO A 85 0.37 7.95 17.34
CA PRO A 85 -0.53 7.82 18.50
C PRO A 85 -2.00 8.16 18.22
N MET A 86 -2.28 8.84 17.10
CA MET A 86 -3.64 9.10 16.61
C MET A 86 -4.42 7.81 16.30
N THR A 87 -3.71 6.72 15.95
CA THR A 87 -4.33 5.44 15.60
C THR A 87 -4.67 4.62 16.84
N SER A 88 -3.76 4.56 17.81
CA SER A 88 -3.95 3.91 19.10
C SER A 88 -3.02 4.56 20.13
N PRO A 89 -3.47 4.74 21.38
CA PRO A 89 -2.63 5.22 22.48
C PRO A 89 -1.41 4.35 22.76
N ALA A 90 -1.40 3.08 22.32
CA ALA A 90 -0.27 2.18 22.49
C ALA A 90 0.91 2.48 21.55
N PHE A 91 0.70 3.24 20.47
CA PHE A 91 1.77 3.64 19.58
C PHE A 91 2.47 4.89 20.13
N GLU A 92 3.77 4.77 20.36
CA GLU A 92 4.64 5.86 20.79
C GLU A 92 5.43 6.39 19.58
N VAL A 93 5.49 7.72 19.44
CA VAL A 93 6.29 8.35 18.36
C VAL A 93 7.77 8.02 18.58
N ASN A 94 8.46 7.60 17.51
CA ASN A 94 9.89 7.22 17.47
C ASN A 94 10.25 5.88 18.12
N ARG A 95 9.30 5.12 18.64
CA ARG A 95 9.57 3.76 19.13
C ARG A 95 8.91 2.76 18.18
N PRO A 96 9.71 2.07 17.33
CA PRO A 96 9.14 1.11 16.40
C PRO A 96 8.49 -0.03 17.18
N THR A 97 7.17 -0.16 17.02
CA THR A 97 6.42 -1.27 17.60
C THR A 97 6.62 -2.54 16.78
N GLU A 98 6.34 -3.70 17.37
CA GLU A 98 6.42 -4.97 16.63
C GLU A 98 5.53 -4.94 15.38
N THR A 99 4.32 -4.41 15.50
CA THR A 99 3.38 -4.22 14.38
C THR A 99 3.97 -3.35 13.27
N GLU A 100 4.63 -2.25 13.61
CA GLU A 100 5.29 -1.36 12.65
C GLU A 100 6.41 -2.06 11.88
N VAL A 101 7.28 -2.77 12.60
CA VAL A 101 8.38 -3.53 12.01
C VAL A 101 7.84 -4.63 11.10
N LEU A 102 6.78 -5.33 11.53
CA LEU A 102 6.14 -6.35 10.73
C LEU A 102 5.56 -5.78 9.43
N ILE A 103 4.80 -4.69 9.49
CA ILE A 103 4.21 -4.06 8.29
C ILE A 103 5.33 -3.58 7.36
N SER A 104 6.32 -2.86 7.88
CA SER A 104 7.47 -2.38 7.08
C SER A 104 8.17 -3.53 6.34
N ARG A 105 8.46 -4.63 7.05
CA ARG A 105 9.13 -5.80 6.47
C ARG A 105 8.26 -6.55 5.46
N LEU A 106 6.96 -6.64 5.69
CA LEU A 106 6.03 -7.27 4.75
C LEU A 106 5.90 -6.44 3.47
N LEU A 107 5.77 -5.12 3.58
CA LEU A 107 5.71 -4.22 2.43
C LEU A 107 7.02 -4.22 1.65
N GLU A 108 8.17 -4.20 2.34
CA GLU A 108 9.49 -4.31 1.71
C GLU A 108 9.60 -5.59 0.89
N LYS A 109 9.24 -6.75 1.46
CA LYS A 109 9.30 -8.02 0.74
C LYS A 109 8.25 -8.10 -0.39
N THR A 110 7.07 -7.53 -0.19
CA THR A 110 5.98 -7.61 -1.18
C THR A 110 6.20 -6.69 -2.38
N VAL A 111 6.79 -5.51 -2.19
CA VAL A 111 6.95 -4.50 -3.26
C VAL A 111 8.39 -4.40 -3.76
N ARG A 112 9.38 -4.34 -2.86
CA ARG A 112 10.80 -4.21 -3.24
C ARG A 112 11.35 -5.55 -3.72
N ARG A 113 11.19 -6.62 -2.94
CA ARG A 113 11.78 -7.94 -3.29
C ARG A 113 11.06 -8.63 -4.46
N SER A 114 9.77 -8.35 -4.66
CA SER A 114 9.05 -8.82 -5.84
C SER A 114 9.54 -8.16 -7.14
N GLY A 115 10.17 -6.98 -7.07
CA GLY A 115 10.55 -6.21 -8.25
C GLY A 115 9.34 -5.55 -8.92
N ALA A 116 8.38 -5.05 -8.13
CA ALA A 116 7.22 -4.36 -8.68
C ALA A 116 7.61 -3.06 -9.42
N LEU A 117 8.60 -2.35 -8.89
CA LEU A 117 9.21 -1.15 -9.45
C LEU A 117 10.55 -1.52 -10.13
N ASP A 118 10.75 -1.06 -11.35
CA ASP A 118 12.02 -1.21 -12.05
C ASP A 118 13.05 -0.20 -11.53
N THR A 119 13.96 -0.67 -10.68
CA THR A 119 15.04 0.16 -10.11
C THR A 119 16.14 0.49 -11.09
N GLU A 120 16.30 -0.25 -12.19
CA GLU A 120 17.33 0.03 -13.21
C GLU A 120 16.94 1.30 -13.99
N SER A 121 15.65 1.47 -14.28
CA SER A 121 15.11 2.68 -14.93
C SER A 121 15.29 3.98 -14.13
N LEU A 122 15.64 3.87 -12.85
CA LEU A 122 15.87 5.01 -11.95
C LEU A 122 17.31 5.51 -12.00
N CYS A 123 18.24 4.76 -12.58
CA CYS A 123 19.63 5.18 -12.70
C CYS A 123 19.80 6.14 -13.87
N LEU A 124 20.45 7.28 -13.61
CA LEU A 124 20.72 8.31 -14.63
C LEU A 124 22.16 8.18 -15.13
N VAL A 125 23.11 8.16 -14.18
CA VAL A 125 24.53 7.99 -14.44
C VAL A 125 25.08 6.95 -13.49
N ALA A 126 25.53 5.83 -14.05
CA ALA A 126 26.06 4.69 -13.31
C ALA A 126 27.10 5.13 -12.27
N GLY A 127 26.85 4.80 -11.00
CA GLY A 127 27.75 5.09 -9.88
C GLY A 127 27.85 6.57 -9.46
N GLN A 128 27.12 7.49 -10.09
CA GLN A 128 27.17 8.92 -9.74
C GLN A 128 25.80 9.47 -9.32
N LYS A 129 24.77 9.28 -10.15
CA LYS A 129 23.44 9.87 -9.92
C LYS A 129 22.34 8.87 -10.25
N CYS A 130 21.47 8.64 -9.28
CA CYS A 130 20.24 7.88 -9.44
C CYS A 130 19.08 8.57 -8.73
N TRP A 131 17.86 8.19 -9.10
CA TRP A 131 16.68 8.54 -8.33
C TRP A 131 16.57 7.67 -7.08
N SER A 132 16.34 8.31 -5.95
CA SER A 132 15.92 7.72 -4.69
C SER A 132 14.43 7.98 -4.48
N ILE A 133 13.63 6.94 -4.62
CA ILE A 133 12.18 6.99 -4.38
C ILE A 133 11.92 6.54 -2.96
N ARG A 134 11.21 7.37 -2.20
CA ARG A 134 10.76 7.05 -0.85
C ARG A 134 9.24 7.06 -0.81
N VAL A 135 8.63 6.04 -0.22
CA VAL A 135 7.19 6.01 0.06
C VAL A 135 6.99 6.01 1.56
N ASP A 136 6.39 7.07 2.05
CA ASP A 136 6.01 7.23 3.45
C ASP A 136 4.54 6.82 3.61
N VAL A 137 4.29 5.85 4.48
CA VAL A 137 2.96 5.33 4.79
C VAL A 137 2.59 5.78 6.19
N HIS A 138 1.61 6.67 6.29
CA HIS A 138 1.06 7.16 7.53
C HIS A 138 -0.29 6.48 7.81
N VAL A 139 -0.36 5.75 8.91
CA VAL A 139 -1.64 5.18 9.36
C VAL A 139 -2.41 6.26 10.11
N LEU A 140 -3.63 6.57 9.65
CA LEU A 140 -4.48 7.61 10.24
C LEU A 140 -5.50 7.02 11.21
N SER A 141 -6.08 5.87 10.87
CA SER A 141 -7.02 5.14 11.73
C SER A 141 -6.79 3.65 11.61
N HIS A 142 -6.88 2.94 12.75
CA HIS A 142 -6.67 1.50 12.83
C HIS A 142 -7.95 0.80 13.33
N ASP A 143 -8.61 0.07 12.42
CA ASP A 143 -9.77 -0.79 12.73
C ASP A 143 -9.53 -2.22 12.19
N GLY A 144 -8.29 -2.70 12.26
CA GLY A 144 -7.87 -3.99 11.74
C GLY A 144 -7.47 -4.00 10.25
N ASN A 145 -6.75 -5.05 9.84
CA ASN A 145 -6.19 -5.29 8.51
C ASN A 145 -5.34 -4.14 7.93
N LEU A 146 -4.35 -3.68 8.70
CA LEU A 146 -3.44 -2.63 8.27
C LEU A 146 -2.56 -3.03 7.08
N ILE A 147 -2.18 -4.31 6.99
CA ILE A 147 -1.21 -4.79 5.99
C ILE A 147 -1.77 -4.65 4.58
N ASP A 148 -3.02 -5.07 4.38
CA ASP A 148 -3.67 -5.01 3.07
C ASP A 148 -3.94 -3.56 2.66
N ALA A 149 -4.43 -2.74 3.59
CA ALA A 149 -4.67 -1.31 3.35
C ALA A 149 -3.38 -0.56 3.01
N ALA A 150 -2.29 -0.82 3.75
CA ALA A 150 -0.99 -0.21 3.51
C ALA A 150 -0.37 -0.67 2.19
N CYS A 151 -0.47 -1.96 1.85
CA CYS A 151 0.00 -2.48 0.56
C CYS A 151 -0.75 -1.82 -0.59
N PHE A 152 -2.08 -1.74 -0.49
CA PHE A 152 -2.89 -1.07 -1.49
C PHE A 152 -2.53 0.42 -1.63
N ALA A 153 -2.33 1.13 -0.52
CA ALA A 153 -1.93 2.54 -0.52
C ALA A 153 -0.55 2.76 -1.17
N VAL A 154 0.44 1.93 -0.86
CA VAL A 154 1.79 2.02 -1.46
C VAL A 154 1.73 1.79 -2.97
N VAL A 155 1.02 0.75 -3.42
CA VAL A 155 0.89 0.44 -4.85
C VAL A 155 0.11 1.54 -5.59
N ALA A 156 -0.95 2.08 -4.97
CA ALA A 156 -1.71 3.19 -5.52
C ALA A 156 -0.85 4.47 -5.62
N ALA A 157 -0.10 4.81 -4.57
CA ALA A 157 0.80 5.96 -4.55
C ALA A 157 1.90 5.83 -5.62
N LEU A 158 2.56 4.67 -5.72
CA LEU A 158 3.62 4.46 -6.70
C LEU A 158 3.13 4.53 -8.15
N ARG A 159 1.94 3.98 -8.44
CA ARG A 159 1.36 4.07 -9.80
C ARG A 159 0.84 5.45 -10.14
N HIS A 160 0.41 6.22 -9.15
CA HIS A 160 -0.02 7.60 -9.32
C HIS A 160 1.16 8.59 -9.38
N PHE A 161 2.30 8.23 -8.79
CA PHE A 161 3.48 9.09 -8.74
C PHE A 161 4.11 9.29 -10.11
N ARG A 162 4.54 10.53 -10.36
CA ARG A 162 5.30 10.91 -11.54
C ARG A 162 6.55 11.65 -11.10
N LYS A 163 7.70 11.22 -11.59
CA LYS A 163 8.99 11.86 -11.32
C LYS A 163 9.22 13.03 -12.28
N PRO A 164 9.95 14.07 -11.87
CA PRO A 164 10.39 15.13 -12.78
C PRO A 164 11.20 14.58 -13.96
N ASP A 165 11.06 15.20 -15.13
CA ASP A 165 11.88 14.83 -16.30
C ASP A 165 13.32 15.34 -16.13
N THR A 166 14.27 14.60 -16.68
CA THR A 166 15.70 14.91 -16.59
C THR A 166 16.37 14.74 -17.93
N SER A 167 17.18 15.71 -18.33
CA SER A 167 18.07 15.58 -19.49
C SER A 167 19.53 15.67 -19.05
N MET A 168 20.38 15.01 -19.82
CA MET A 168 21.83 15.06 -19.66
C MET A 168 22.45 15.57 -20.95
N GLU A 169 22.98 16.80 -20.90
CA GLU A 169 23.71 17.41 -22.01
C GLU A 169 25.14 17.75 -21.55
N GLY A 170 26.15 17.26 -22.26
CA GLY A 170 27.55 17.58 -21.97
C GLY A 170 28.06 17.18 -20.56
N GLY A 171 27.40 16.22 -19.89
CA GLY A 171 27.74 15.81 -18.53
C GLY A 171 27.09 16.63 -17.42
N VAL A 172 26.25 17.61 -17.76
CA VAL A 172 25.42 18.36 -16.81
C VAL A 172 24.03 17.73 -16.78
N LEU A 173 23.59 17.33 -15.58
CA LEU A 173 22.22 16.86 -15.35
C LEU A 173 21.32 18.06 -15.06
N THR A 174 20.32 18.27 -15.90
CA THR A 174 19.27 19.27 -15.65
C THR A 174 17.97 18.57 -15.27
N VAL A 175 17.35 19.05 -14.19
CA VAL A 175 16.05 18.56 -13.71
C VAL A 175 15.03 19.62 -14.07
N TYR A 176 14.05 19.24 -14.88
CA TYR A 176 13.00 20.17 -15.29
C TYR A 176 11.91 20.24 -14.23
N THR A 177 11.35 21.43 -14.06
CA THR A 177 10.17 21.58 -13.21
C THR A 177 8.92 21.05 -13.92
N PRO A 178 7.86 20.67 -13.19
CA PRO A 178 6.60 20.21 -13.80
C PRO A 178 5.94 21.23 -14.74
N ALA A 179 6.33 22.52 -14.66
CA ALA A 179 5.84 23.58 -15.54
C ALA A 179 6.61 23.65 -16.87
N GLU A 180 7.86 23.17 -16.90
CA GLU A 180 8.69 23.16 -18.11
C GLU A 180 8.44 21.89 -18.93
N ARG A 181 8.25 20.75 -18.26
CA ARG A 181 7.99 19.47 -18.88
C ARG A 181 7.04 18.61 -18.04
N GLU A 182 6.25 17.82 -18.73
CA GLU A 182 5.35 16.86 -18.09
C GLU A 182 6.14 15.82 -17.27
N PRO A 183 5.75 15.60 -16.00
CA PRO A 183 6.34 14.55 -15.17
C PRO A 183 6.18 13.14 -15.78
N VAL A 184 7.25 12.36 -15.73
CA VAL A 184 7.31 11.01 -16.30
C VAL A 184 6.82 9.98 -15.28
N PRO A 185 5.95 9.03 -15.65
CA PRO A 185 5.55 7.95 -14.74
C PRO A 185 6.75 7.05 -14.38
N LEU A 186 6.60 6.26 -13.33
CA LEU A 186 7.56 5.22 -12.97
C LEU A 186 7.39 4.00 -13.87
N SER A 187 8.51 3.32 -14.18
CA SER A 187 8.48 2.03 -14.87
C SER A 187 7.95 0.96 -13.92
N TRP A 188 6.70 0.56 -14.14
CA TRP A 188 5.98 -0.37 -13.28
C TRP A 188 5.84 -1.73 -13.95
N LEU A 189 6.42 -2.76 -13.33
CA LEU A 189 6.43 -4.12 -13.90
C LEU A 189 5.15 -4.87 -13.54
N HIS A 190 4.76 -4.85 -12.26
CA HIS A 190 3.56 -5.53 -11.80
C HIS A 190 3.02 -5.00 -10.47
N SER A 191 1.75 -5.28 -10.16
CA SER A 191 1.07 -4.81 -8.95
C SER A 191 0.80 -5.97 -7.98
N PRO A 192 1.65 -6.16 -6.95
CA PRO A 192 1.38 -7.12 -5.89
C PRO A 192 0.36 -6.56 -4.90
N PHE A 193 -0.62 -7.36 -4.51
CA PHE A 193 -1.56 -7.02 -3.44
C PHE A 193 -1.46 -8.03 -2.30
N CYS A 194 -1.47 -7.54 -1.06
CA CYS A 194 -1.59 -8.36 0.13
C CYS A 194 -3.05 -8.73 0.39
N VAL A 195 -3.26 -10.00 0.73
CA VAL A 195 -4.52 -10.55 1.20
C VAL A 195 -4.27 -11.26 2.52
N THR A 196 -4.81 -10.70 3.60
CA THR A 196 -4.58 -11.20 4.96
C THR A 196 -5.75 -12.03 5.45
N TRP A 197 -5.43 -13.26 5.86
CA TRP A 197 -6.32 -14.22 6.50
C TRP A 197 -6.06 -14.24 8.00
N SER A 198 -7.14 -14.28 8.78
CA SER A 198 -7.12 -14.52 10.22
C SER A 198 -7.75 -15.87 10.51
N PHE A 199 -7.08 -16.68 11.33
CA PHE A 199 -7.53 -18.02 11.70
C PHE A 199 -8.04 -18.01 13.13
N PHE A 200 -9.16 -18.71 13.33
CA PHE A 200 -9.83 -18.89 14.61
C PHE A 200 -10.00 -20.38 14.93
N GLY A 201 -10.04 -20.71 16.23
CA GLY A 201 -10.11 -22.08 16.73
C GLY A 201 -8.76 -22.66 17.14
N GLU A 202 -8.79 -23.80 17.84
CA GLU A 202 -7.58 -24.49 18.32
C GLU A 202 -6.79 -25.14 17.18
N GLU A 203 -7.46 -25.54 16.09
CA GLU A 203 -6.85 -26.14 14.89
C GLU A 203 -6.94 -25.24 13.64
N GLY A 204 -7.48 -24.02 13.77
CA GLY A 204 -7.55 -23.06 12.67
C GLY A 204 -8.62 -23.37 11.64
N ASP A 205 -9.73 -23.98 12.08
CA ASP A 205 -10.84 -24.44 11.24
C ASP A 205 -11.51 -23.30 10.48
N ILE A 206 -11.56 -22.10 11.08
CA ILE A 206 -12.26 -20.95 10.52
C ILE A 206 -11.23 -19.95 9.99
N ALA A 207 -11.24 -19.76 8.67
CA ALA A 207 -10.45 -18.76 7.98
C ALA A 207 -11.33 -17.54 7.64
N LEU A 208 -10.92 -16.38 8.15
CA LEU A 208 -11.59 -15.11 7.95
C LEU A 208 -10.73 -14.18 7.11
N LEU A 209 -11.34 -13.55 6.10
CA LEU A 209 -10.72 -12.50 5.32
C LEU A 209 -11.04 -11.13 5.90
N ASP A 210 -10.02 -10.25 5.94
CA ASP A 210 -10.17 -8.85 6.36
C ASP A 210 -10.84 -8.69 7.74
N ALA A 211 -10.11 -9.12 8.78
CA ALA A 211 -10.54 -9.03 10.16
C ALA A 211 -10.63 -7.57 10.63
N THR A 212 -11.71 -7.27 11.36
CA THR A 212 -11.85 -6.02 12.13
C THR A 212 -10.93 -6.01 13.34
N TRP A 213 -10.77 -4.86 14.00
CA TRP A 213 -9.94 -4.75 15.20
C TRP A 213 -10.32 -5.77 16.29
N MET A 214 -11.62 -5.93 16.55
CA MET A 214 -12.10 -6.88 17.56
C MET A 214 -11.81 -8.34 17.16
N GLU A 215 -12.00 -8.67 15.87
CA GLU A 215 -11.66 -10.00 15.33
C GLU A 215 -10.13 -10.25 15.38
N GLU A 216 -9.30 -9.23 15.12
CA GLU A 216 -7.84 -9.33 15.20
C GLU A 216 -7.32 -9.58 16.61
N GLN A 217 -7.96 -9.01 17.64
CA GLN A 217 -7.58 -9.26 19.04
C GLN A 217 -7.90 -10.69 19.49
N VAL A 218 -8.90 -11.34 18.86
CA VAL A 218 -9.36 -12.69 19.22
C VAL A 218 -8.73 -13.77 18.33
N ARG A 219 -8.06 -13.39 17.23
CA ARG A 219 -7.46 -14.35 16.30
C ARG A 219 -6.36 -15.17 16.97
N SER A 220 -6.27 -16.43 16.55
CA SER A 220 -5.26 -17.37 17.06
C SER A 220 -4.08 -17.54 16.09
N GLY A 221 -4.24 -17.10 14.84
CA GLY A 221 -3.17 -17.02 13.86
C GLY A 221 -3.52 -16.07 12.72
N SER A 222 -2.51 -15.67 11.94
CA SER A 222 -2.70 -14.91 10.72
C SER A 222 -1.78 -15.41 9.61
N CYS A 223 -2.23 -15.27 8.37
CA CYS A 223 -1.43 -15.52 7.19
C CYS A 223 -1.69 -14.43 6.15
N THR A 224 -0.64 -13.72 5.74
CA THR A 224 -0.72 -12.78 4.62
C THR A 224 -0.15 -13.43 3.38
N ILE A 225 -0.94 -13.43 2.31
CA ILE A 225 -0.56 -13.93 1.00
C ILE A 225 -0.51 -12.74 0.07
N SER A 226 0.62 -12.54 -0.60
CA SER A 226 0.77 -11.49 -1.60
C SER A 226 0.85 -12.08 -2.99
N LEU A 227 -0.01 -11.56 -3.87
CA LEU A 227 -0.23 -12.10 -5.21
C LEU A 227 -0.25 -10.97 -6.23
N ASN A 228 0.23 -11.29 -7.42
CA ASN A 228 0.12 -10.46 -8.58
C ASN A 228 -1.17 -10.76 -9.37
N LYS A 229 -1.59 -9.87 -10.26
CA LYS A 229 -2.74 -10.06 -11.17
C LYS A 229 -2.62 -11.34 -12.02
N HIS A 230 -1.39 -11.73 -12.33
CA HIS A 230 -1.06 -12.94 -13.11
C HIS A 230 -1.17 -14.24 -12.31
N GLY A 231 -1.33 -14.16 -10.98
CA GLY A 231 -1.40 -15.31 -10.08
C GLY A 231 -0.07 -15.87 -9.63
N GLU A 232 1.00 -15.10 -9.83
CA GLU A 232 2.30 -15.35 -9.21
C GLU A 232 2.26 -14.92 -7.75
N ILE A 233 2.76 -15.78 -6.87
CA ILE A 233 2.86 -15.53 -5.44
C ILE A 233 4.17 -14.78 -5.20
N CYS A 234 4.10 -13.56 -4.68
CA CYS A 234 5.29 -12.80 -4.30
C CYS A 234 5.83 -13.27 -2.94
N GLN A 235 4.93 -13.49 -1.97
CA GLN A 235 5.26 -13.90 -0.62
C GLN A 235 4.05 -14.51 0.10
N ILE A 236 4.30 -15.53 0.91
CA ILE A 236 3.38 -16.02 1.96
C ILE A 236 4.04 -15.79 3.32
N ALA A 237 3.32 -15.17 4.24
CA ALA A 237 3.80 -14.86 5.58
C ALA A 237 2.81 -15.38 6.63
N LYS A 238 3.12 -16.53 7.22
CA LYS A 238 2.43 -17.05 8.41
C LYS A 238 3.30 -16.73 9.64
N LEU A 239 2.95 -15.68 10.37
CA LEU A 239 3.77 -15.14 11.47
C LEU A 239 3.42 -15.82 12.81
N GLY A 240 3.56 -17.15 12.84
CA GLY A 240 3.26 -17.97 14.02
C GLY A 240 1.78 -18.33 14.15
N GLY A 241 1.32 -18.46 15.40
CA GLY A 241 -0.04 -18.86 15.75
C GLY A 241 -0.35 -20.35 15.53
N VAL A 242 -1.63 -20.66 15.50
CA VAL A 242 -2.20 -22.02 15.36
C VAL A 242 -1.71 -22.73 14.09
N PRO A 243 -1.43 -24.05 14.13
CA PRO A 243 -1.14 -24.83 12.93
C PRO A 243 -2.31 -24.77 11.95
N VAL A 244 -2.03 -24.61 10.66
CA VAL A 244 -3.06 -24.56 9.62
C VAL A 244 -2.74 -25.63 8.59
N GLU A 245 -3.75 -26.39 8.17
CA GLU A 245 -3.60 -27.42 7.15
C GLU A 245 -3.19 -26.79 5.81
N ALA A 246 -2.28 -27.47 5.09
CA ALA A 246 -1.80 -27.00 3.79
C ALA A 246 -2.93 -26.88 2.75
N VAL A 247 -3.93 -27.76 2.81
CA VAL A 247 -5.09 -27.74 1.90
C VAL A 247 -5.90 -26.45 2.08
N SER A 248 -6.16 -26.06 3.33
CA SER A 248 -6.86 -24.80 3.65
C SER A 248 -6.07 -23.59 3.17
N LEU A 249 -4.75 -23.58 3.32
CA LEU A 249 -3.90 -22.50 2.78
C LEU A 249 -3.96 -22.40 1.25
N LEU A 250 -4.03 -23.54 0.54
CA LEU A 250 -4.21 -23.54 -0.92
C LEU A 250 -5.57 -22.98 -1.32
N GLN A 251 -6.64 -23.31 -0.59
CA GLN A 251 -7.96 -22.72 -0.81
C GLN A 251 -7.95 -21.20 -0.57
N CYS A 252 -7.34 -20.74 0.53
CA CYS A 252 -7.13 -19.33 0.81
C CYS A 252 -6.35 -18.62 -0.31
N THR A 253 -5.35 -19.28 -0.90
CA THR A 253 -4.57 -18.73 -2.01
C THR A 253 -5.41 -18.55 -3.27
N ASN A 254 -6.29 -19.51 -3.59
CA ASN A 254 -7.20 -19.41 -4.73
C ASN A 254 -8.21 -18.25 -4.56
N VAL A 255 -8.76 -18.08 -3.37
CA VAL A 255 -9.65 -16.94 -3.08
C VAL A 255 -8.86 -15.63 -3.13
N ALA A 256 -7.65 -15.59 -2.57
CA ALA A 256 -6.79 -14.43 -2.60
C ALA A 256 -6.44 -13.99 -4.03
N LEU A 257 -6.29 -14.93 -4.97
CA LEU A 257 -6.08 -14.63 -6.39
C LEU A 257 -7.24 -13.84 -6.99
N ILE A 258 -8.48 -14.26 -6.70
CA ILE A 258 -9.69 -13.59 -7.19
C ILE A 258 -9.75 -12.18 -6.63
N LYS A 259 -9.55 -12.02 -5.32
CA LYS A 259 -9.57 -10.70 -4.67
C LYS A 259 -8.44 -9.80 -5.18
N ALA A 260 -7.22 -10.31 -5.37
CA ALA A 260 -6.11 -9.52 -5.90
C ALA A 260 -6.41 -9.00 -7.33
N LYS A 261 -7.05 -9.80 -8.19
CA LYS A 261 -7.50 -9.36 -9.51
C LYS A 261 -8.57 -8.28 -9.42
N ASP A 262 -9.52 -8.42 -8.51
CA ASP A 262 -10.57 -7.42 -8.29
C ASP A 262 -9.95 -6.09 -7.82
N MET A 263 -9.04 -6.13 -6.85
CA MET A 263 -8.33 -4.95 -6.33
C MET A 263 -7.50 -4.27 -7.41
N SER A 264 -6.78 -5.06 -8.23
CA SER A 264 -6.07 -4.53 -9.40
C SER A 264 -6.99 -3.81 -10.37
N SER A 265 -8.16 -4.41 -10.67
CA SER A 265 -9.11 -3.83 -11.60
C SER A 265 -9.75 -2.54 -11.07
N LYS A 266 -10.00 -2.46 -9.76
CA LYS A 266 -10.50 -1.24 -9.09
C LYS A 266 -9.46 -0.14 -9.15
N LEU A 267 -8.19 -0.45 -8.86
CA LEU A 267 -7.10 0.50 -8.94
C LEU A 267 -6.92 1.06 -10.36
N ASP A 268 -6.98 0.19 -11.38
CA ASP A 268 -6.92 0.61 -12.78
C ASP A 268 -8.04 1.59 -13.14
N LYS A 269 -9.27 1.36 -12.65
CA LYS A 269 -10.42 2.26 -12.86
C LYS A 269 -10.20 3.62 -12.18
N TRP A 270 -9.79 3.63 -10.92
CA TRP A 270 -9.55 4.88 -10.19
C TRP A 270 -8.42 5.71 -10.78
N LEU A 271 -7.33 5.08 -11.23
CA LEU A 271 -6.25 5.78 -11.92
C LEU A 271 -6.73 6.39 -13.25
N ALA A 272 -7.59 5.68 -14.00
CA ALA A 272 -8.18 6.20 -15.24
C ALA A 272 -9.17 7.35 -14.99
N GLU A 273 -9.94 7.30 -13.91
CA GLU A 273 -10.85 8.37 -13.48
C GLU A 273 -10.08 9.62 -13.04
N ASP A 274 -9.00 9.45 -12.28
CA ASP A 274 -8.14 10.56 -11.86
C ASP A 274 -7.40 11.19 -13.05
N ALA A 275 -6.86 10.37 -13.95
CA ALA A 275 -6.27 10.85 -15.20
C ALA A 275 -7.27 11.70 -15.99
N LYS A 276 -8.51 11.22 -16.17
CA LYS A 276 -9.58 12.00 -16.82
C LYS A 276 -9.95 13.26 -16.06
N ARG A 277 -9.91 13.25 -14.72
CA ARG A 277 -10.21 14.42 -13.87
C ARG A 277 -9.17 15.52 -14.10
N ARG A 278 -7.89 15.15 -14.18
CA ARG A 278 -6.77 16.07 -14.44
C ARG A 278 -6.74 16.52 -15.90
N ASP A 279 -7.11 15.65 -16.84
CA ASP A 279 -7.21 15.94 -18.28
C ASP A 279 -8.42 16.81 -18.68
N LYS A 280 -9.28 17.25 -17.75
CA LYS A 280 -10.46 18.07 -18.10
C LYS A 280 -10.11 19.42 -18.74
N GLY A 281 -8.85 19.84 -18.70
CA GLY A 281 -8.34 20.95 -19.52
C GLY A 281 -7.95 20.54 -20.94
N GLY A 282 -7.36 19.36 -21.12
CA GLY A 282 -6.75 18.93 -22.38
C GLY A 282 -5.80 19.96 -23.01
N LEU A 283 -5.32 19.66 -24.22
CA LEU A 283 -4.61 20.61 -25.08
C LEU A 283 -5.46 21.88 -25.40
N LEU A 284 -6.78 21.84 -25.20
CA LEU A 284 -7.70 22.93 -25.54
C LEU A 284 -7.80 24.03 -24.47
N ALA A 285 -7.62 23.73 -23.17
CA ALA A 285 -7.51 24.73 -22.12
C ALA A 285 -6.10 25.34 -22.03
N GLU A 286 -5.06 24.59 -22.39
CA GLU A 286 -3.72 25.17 -22.58
C GLU A 286 -3.65 26.08 -23.82
N LEU A 287 -4.49 25.82 -24.83
CA LEU A 287 -4.70 26.71 -25.97
C LEU A 287 -5.68 27.87 -25.68
N SER A 288 -6.41 27.88 -24.56
CA SER A 288 -7.18 29.06 -24.15
C SER A 288 -6.23 30.10 -23.58
N ALA A 289 -5.77 30.96 -24.47
CA ALA A 289 -4.91 32.10 -24.20
C ALA A 289 -5.63 33.15 -23.31
N GLU A 290 -5.72 32.87 -22.02
CA GLU A 290 -5.99 33.88 -21.00
C GLU A 290 -4.73 34.03 -20.13
N ASN A 291 -3.64 34.48 -20.76
CA ASN A 291 -2.59 35.15 -19.99
C ASN A 291 -3.13 36.55 -19.67
N ASP A 292 -3.49 36.77 -18.41
CA ASP A 292 -3.76 38.10 -17.87
C ASP A 292 -2.55 39.01 -18.13
N ARG A 293 -2.62 39.80 -19.20
CA ARG A 293 -1.71 40.92 -19.39
C ARG A 293 -1.98 41.89 -18.25
N VAL A 294 -1.05 41.98 -17.31
CA VAL A 294 -0.98 43.09 -16.36
C VAL A 294 -0.96 44.38 -17.18
N PRO A 295 -1.97 45.26 -17.09
CA PRO A 295 -1.89 46.55 -17.75
C PRO A 295 -0.85 47.39 -16.99
N ASP A 296 0.24 47.72 -17.68
CA ASP A 296 1.20 48.72 -17.20
C ASP A 296 0.45 50.04 -16.95
N ILE A 297 0.44 50.50 -15.70
CA ILE A 297 0.09 51.86 -15.29
C ILE A 297 1.27 52.42 -14.50
#